data_AF-A0A5B8YHM8-F1
#
_entry.id   AF-A0A5B8YHM8-F1
#
_cell.length_a   1.000
_cell.length_b   1.000
_cell.length_c   1.000
_cell.angle_alpha   90.00
_cell.angle_beta   90.00
_cell.angle_gamma   90.00
#
_symmetry.space_group_name_H-M   'P 1'
#
loop_
_entity.id
_entity.type
_entity.pdbx_description
1 polymer ?
#
loop_
_entity_poly.entity_id
_entity_poly.type
_entity_poly.pdbx_seq_one_letter_code
_entity_poly.pdbx_strand_id
1 'polypeptide(L)'
;MERQIKLIWDFRGFGALQTATHHEIHIKEFIKSNNLEHFHITGVESISDMHATAFWVVPESQIMTYRDILKPHRATVYTEHENK
;
A
#
# COMPACT_ATOMS: atom_id res chain seq x y z
N MET A 1 17.14 -10.90 7.84
CA MET A 1 16.19 -10.26 6.90
C MET A 1 15.54 -9.11 7.63
N GLU A 2 15.42 -7.98 6.96
CA GLU A 2 14.74 -6.81 7.51
C GLU A 2 13.23 -7.05 7.61
N ARG A 3 12.57 -6.41 8.58
CA ARG A 3 11.12 -6.50 8.72
C ARG A 3 10.45 -5.76 7.55
N GLN A 4 9.40 -6.36 7.01
CA GLN A 4 8.58 -5.77 5.97
C GLN A 4 7.39 -5.04 6.59
N ILE A 5 7.02 -3.90 6.01
CA ILE A 5 6.05 -2.97 6.57
C ILE A 5 5.05 -2.59 5.48
N LYS A 6 3.77 -2.82 5.77
CA LYS A 6 2.65 -2.50 4.89
C LYS A 6 2.22 -1.06 5.16
N LEU A 7 2.48 -0.16 4.20
CA LEU A 7 1.93 1.20 4.18
C LEU A 7 0.53 1.14 3.58
N ILE A 8 -0.47 1.72 4.25
CA ILE A 8 -1.89 1.53 3.92
C ILE A 8 -2.59 2.88 3.75
N TRP A 9 -3.38 2.97 2.68
CA TRP A 9 -4.33 4.05 2.41
C TRP A 9 -5.76 3.51 2.52
N ASP A 10 -6.58 4.19 3.30
CA ASP A 10 -8.00 3.86 3.49
C ASP A 10 -8.90 4.75 2.65
N PHE A 11 -9.83 4.12 1.93
CA PHE A 11 -10.86 4.80 1.16
C PHE A 11 -12.23 4.37 1.68
N ARG A 12 -13.12 5.33 1.92
CA ARG A 12 -14.46 5.07 2.46
C ARG A 12 -15.54 5.74 1.62
N GLY A 13 -16.71 5.12 1.61
CA GLY A 13 -17.90 5.59 0.89
C GLY A 13 -18.15 4.85 -0.42
N PHE A 14 -19.18 5.30 -1.13
CA PHE A 14 -19.53 4.75 -2.44
C PHE A 14 -18.36 4.89 -3.41
N GLY A 15 -17.91 3.78 -3.99
CA GLY A 15 -16.77 3.75 -4.89
C GLY A 15 -15.41 3.58 -4.21
N ALA A 16 -15.35 3.32 -2.89
CA ALA A 16 -14.10 3.08 -2.16
C ALA A 16 -13.17 2.08 -2.86
N LEU A 17 -13.72 0.96 -3.36
CA LEU A 17 -12.96 -0.05 -4.10
C LEU A 17 -12.36 0.51 -5.40
N GLN A 18 -13.12 1.29 -6.16
CA GLN A 18 -12.63 1.89 -7.40
C GLN A 18 -11.49 2.88 -7.12
N THR A 19 -11.64 3.70 -6.07
CA THR A 19 -10.58 4.63 -5.63
C THR A 19 -9.33 3.87 -5.18
N ALA A 20 -9.48 2.80 -4.40
CA ALA A 20 -8.36 1.99 -3.95
C ALA A 20 -7.60 1.33 -5.12
N THR A 21 -8.34 0.78 -6.10
CA THR A 21 -7.76 0.22 -7.33
C THR A 21 -7.02 1.26 -8.16
N HIS A 22 -7.60 2.46 -8.33
CA HIS A 22 -6.91 3.54 -9.03
C HIS A 22 -5.65 3.99 -8.28
N HIS A 23 -5.70 4.03 -6.94
CA HIS A 23 -4.56 4.39 -6.13
C HIS A 23 -3.42 3.36 -6.22
N GLU A 24 -3.73 2.06 -6.29
CA GLU A 24 -2.73 1.00 -6.49
C GLU A 24 -2.00 1.14 -7.84
N ILE A 25 -2.69 1.59 -8.89
CA ILE A 25 -2.06 1.93 -10.17
C ILE A 25 -1.02 3.05 -9.98
N HIS A 26 -1.37 4.13 -9.28
CA HIS A 26 -0.42 5.22 -9.00
C HIS A 26 0.77 4.78 -8.16
N ILE A 27 0.58 3.86 -7.21
CA ILE A 27 1.68 3.26 -6.44
C ILE A 27 2.62 2.51 -7.40
N LYS A 28 2.09 1.69 -8.31
CA LYS A 28 2.89 0.96 -9.30
C LYS A 28 3.63 1.90 -10.26
N GLU A 29 2.98 2.98 -10.69
CA GLU A 29 3.61 4.03 -11.50
C GLU A 29 4.77 4.69 -10.74
N PHE A 30 4.56 5.05 -9.46
CA PHE A 30 5.59 5.61 -8.61
C PHE A 30 6.78 4.66 -8.46
N ILE A 31 6.52 3.38 -8.19
CA ILE A 31 7.56 2.34 -8.09
C ILE A 31 8.40 2.30 -9.37
N LYS A 32 7.76 2.26 -10.53
CA LYS A 32 8.42 2.22 -11.83
C LYS A 32 9.21 3.50 -12.13
N SER A 33 8.64 4.67 -11.85
CA SER A 33 9.32 5.95 -12.08
C SER A 33 10.55 6.17 -11.19
N ASN A 34 10.64 5.47 -10.06
CA ASN A 34 11.75 5.58 -9.12
C ASN A 34 12.72 4.38 -9.16
N ASN A 35 12.55 3.45 -10.11
CA ASN A 35 13.35 2.21 -10.20
C ASN A 35 13.31 1.36 -8.91
N LEU A 36 12.12 1.25 -8.31
CA LEU A 36 11.88 0.55 -7.05
C LEU A 36 11.23 -0.83 -7.26
N GLU A 37 11.38 -1.44 -8.43
CA GLU A 37 10.67 -2.67 -8.81
C GLU A 37 11.02 -3.87 -7.92
N HIS A 38 12.12 -3.79 -7.16
CA HIS A 38 12.45 -4.75 -6.12
C HIS A 38 11.45 -4.71 -4.93
N PHE A 39 10.74 -3.59 -4.73
CA PHE A 39 9.62 -3.42 -3.79
C PHE A 39 8.26 -3.56 -4.51
N HIS A 40 8.00 -4.73 -5.10
CA HIS A 40 6.84 -4.95 -5.98
C HIS A 40 5.54 -5.33 -5.25
N ILE A 41 5.59 -5.62 -3.95
CA ILE A 41 4.42 -6.11 -3.21
C ILE A 41 3.46 -4.94 -2.96
N THR A 42 2.38 -4.91 -3.74
CA THR A 42 1.30 -3.93 -3.70
C THR A 42 -0.04 -4.65 -3.81
N GLY A 43 -1.13 -3.98 -3.46
CA GLY A 43 -2.46 -4.54 -3.67
C GLY A 43 -3.59 -3.68 -3.14
N VAL A 44 -4.79 -4.23 -3.30
CA VAL A 44 -6.05 -3.65 -2.86
C VAL A 44 -6.78 -4.68 -2.02
N GLU A 45 -7.35 -4.25 -0.90
CA GLU A 45 -8.19 -5.10 -0.05
C GLU A 45 -9.59 -4.47 0.04
N SER A 46 -10.61 -5.23 -0.38
CA SER A 46 -12.00 -4.85 -0.17
C SER A 46 -12.43 -5.33 1.22
N ILE A 47 -12.65 -4.39 2.14
CA ILE A 47 -13.07 -4.70 3.51
C ILE A 47 -14.60 -4.78 3.58
N SER A 48 -15.30 -3.90 2.87
CA SER A 48 -16.76 -3.91 2.69
C SER A 48 -17.15 -3.09 1.45
N ASP A 49 -18.43 -3.09 1.09
CA ASP A 49 -18.95 -2.26 -0.02
C ASP A 49 -18.63 -0.76 0.11
N MET A 50 -18.40 -0.30 1.34
CA MET A 50 -18.16 1.10 1.68
C MET A 50 -16.73 1.37 2.18
N HIS A 51 -15.84 0.38 2.16
CA HIS A 51 -14.47 0.54 2.64
C HIS A 51 -13.52 -0.40 1.89
N ALA A 52 -12.51 0.18 1.26
CA ALA A 52 -11.42 -0.55 0.66
C ALA A 52 -10.09 0.14 1.00
N THR A 53 -9.00 -0.62 0.92
CA THR A 53 -7.65 -0.11 1.13
C THR A 53 -6.78 -0.39 -0.07
N ALA A 54 -5.78 0.46 -0.29
CA ALA A 54 -4.63 0.15 -1.13
C ALA A 54 -3.39 0.08 -0.24
N PHE A 55 -2.41 -0.75 -0.61
CA PHE A 55 -1.19 -0.87 0.16
C PHE A 55 0.06 -1.06 -0.69
N TRP A 56 1.20 -0.72 -0.09
CA TRP A 56 2.54 -1.01 -0.59
C TRP A 56 3.41 -1.52 0.55
N VAL A 57 4.17 -2.58 0.31
CA VAL A 57 5.08 -3.15 1.31
C VAL A 57 6.52 -2.74 1.03
N VAL A 58 7.15 -2.16 2.05
CA VAL A 58 8.54 -1.68 2.00
C VAL A 58 9.33 -2.22 3.20
N PRO A 59 10.67 -2.29 3.11
CA PRO A 59 11.51 -2.57 4.28
C PRO A 59 11.37 -1.48 5.36
N GLU A 60 11.54 -1.87 6.62
CA GLU A 60 11.41 -0.98 7.81
C GLU A 60 12.30 0.28 7.73
N SER A 61 13.51 0.17 7.18
CA SER A 61 14.45 1.28 6.95
C SER A 61 13.92 2.34 6.00
N GLN A 62 12.99 1.99 5.12
CA GLN A 62 12.44 2.90 4.11
C GLN A 62 11.11 3.53 4.53
N ILE A 63 10.56 3.18 5.70
CA ILE A 63 9.28 3.76 6.17
C ILE A 63 9.37 5.27 6.19
N MET A 64 10.40 5.86 6.81
CA MET A 64 10.48 7.31 7.01
C MET A 64 10.47 8.06 5.67
N THR A 65 11.26 7.59 4.71
CA THR A 65 11.34 8.13 3.35
C THR A 65 9.97 8.13 2.67
N TYR A 66 9.32 6.97 2.59
CA TYR A 66 8.08 6.83 1.82
C TYR A 66 6.85 7.35 2.58
N ARG A 67 6.88 7.35 3.92
CA ARG A 67 5.84 7.99 4.74
C ARG A 67 5.79 9.49 4.48
N ASP A 68 6.95 10.15 4.45
CA ASP A 68 7.01 11.61 4.34
C ASP A 68 6.65 12.08 2.91
N ILE A 69 6.97 11.27 1.90
CA ILE A 69 6.63 11.52 0.48
C ILE A 69 5.15 11.19 0.18
N LEU A 70 4.69 9.98 0.52
CA LEU A 70 3.41 9.44 0.06
C LEU A 70 2.27 9.56 1.08
N LYS A 71 2.58 9.88 2.34
CA LYS A 71 1.62 10.14 3.43
C LYS A 71 0.51 9.09 3.56
N PRO A 72 0.86 7.80 3.80
CA PRO A 72 -0.12 6.76 4.09
C PRO A 72 -0.90 7.10 5.37
N HIS A 73 -2.11 6.56 5.49
CA HIS A 73 -2.95 6.76 6.68
C HIS A 73 -2.42 5.96 7.88
N ARG A 74 -1.90 4.76 7.64
CA ARG A 74 -1.32 3.90 8.68
C ARG A 74 -0.24 2.98 8.11
N ALA A 75 0.54 2.38 9.01
CA ALA A 75 1.49 1.32 8.68
C ALA A 75 1.33 0.14 9.64
N THR A 76 1.50 -1.08 9.15
CA THR A 76 1.48 -2.31 9.97
C THR A 76 2.64 -3.22 9.58
N VAL A 77 3.01 -4.16 10.46
CA VAL A 77 3.98 -5.19 10.09
C VAL A 77 3.35 -6.08 9.02
N TYR A 78 4.06 -6.27 7.91
CA TYR A 78 3.62 -7.17 6.86
C TYR A 78 4.00 -8.61 7.20
N THR A 79 2.99 -9.47 7.32
CA THR A 79 3.16 -10.91 7.42
C THR A 79 2.54 -11.56 6.20
N GLU A 80 3.30 -12.40 5.49
CA GLU A 80 2.88 -13.04 4.22
C GLU A 80 1.61 -13.92 4.36
N HIS A 81 1.21 -14.26 5.58
CA HIS A 81 0.08 -15.15 5.86
C HIS A 81 -1.31 -14.48 5.91
N GLU A 82 -1.44 -13.16 5.72
CA GLU A 82 -2.75 -12.47 5.82
C GLU A 82 -3.65 -12.58 4.57
N ASN A 83 -3.15 -13.14 3.46
CA ASN A 83 -3.93 -13.32 2.22
C ASN A 83 -4.55 -14.73 2.12
N LYS A 84 -5.39 -15.12 3.09
CA LYS A 84 -6.09 -16.41 3.03
C LYS A 84 -7.60 -16.26 3.13
#